data_AF-M2RN47-F1
#
_entry.id   AF-M2RN47-F1
#
_cell.length_a   1.000
_cell.length_b   1.000
_cell.length_c   1.000
_cell.angle_alpha   90.00
_cell.angle_beta   90.00
_cell.angle_gamma   90.00
#
_symmetry.space_group_name_H-M   'P 1'
#
loop_
_entity.id
_entity.type
_entity.pdbx_description
1 polymer ?
#
loop_
_entity_poly.entity_id
_entity_poly.type
_entity_poly.pdbx_seq_one_letter_code
_entity_poly.pdbx_strand_id
1 'polypeptide(L)'
;MANTSPTISLYLNGNLSFQLGQKGTSGTIPTLQVQMHDASDAATLVIPGYQSSTNTFDPLLALQGGLFDLFDVDTDSQISVPSSDEEPGRLFVEAGARNRWFDLKIDTHEDFWTQLLTPGHKYEIRWRNDGNFPWAYRGDSQQESPERLPVRLLPRPIELNVFDNAASPLQLSISLQPTADTCHLSGEPRFGLKLQVVSHDEKTITVCLHKTPLRELHGLGEIAHVVDEDGEEVEWPYGIGCFDGREPFPSDNMFEELKPNVPYEKTFWLEKLDKETSNGGELEELESGQSYTGKGSKILLGAFSKWRRGTKEELLVGEEKDKEARWRASSEQMLLDISDPFKFKAI
;
A
#
# COMPACT_ATOMS: atom_id res chain seq x y z
N MET A 1 -39.54 -6.60 16.00
CA MET A 1 -38.11 -6.68 15.64
C MET A 1 -37.36 -5.98 16.76
N ALA A 2 -36.39 -6.65 17.38
CA ALA A 2 -35.60 -6.01 18.42
C ALA A 2 -34.72 -4.95 17.75
N ASN A 3 -34.85 -3.69 18.16
CA ASN A 3 -33.92 -2.63 17.78
C ASN A 3 -32.58 -2.98 18.44
N THR A 4 -31.68 -3.61 17.70
CA THR A 4 -30.28 -3.69 18.08
C THR A 4 -29.65 -2.33 17.75
N SER A 5 -28.78 -1.84 18.63
CA SER A 5 -28.10 -0.57 18.41
C SER A 5 -26.87 -0.80 17.52
N PRO A 6 -26.62 0.05 16.51
CA PRO A 6 -25.40 -0.02 15.71
C PRO A 6 -24.16 -0.06 16.59
N THR A 7 -23.32 -1.06 16.36
CA THR A 7 -22.02 -1.21 17.04
C THR A 7 -20.93 -1.03 15.99
N ILE A 8 -20.03 -0.08 16.25
CA ILE A 8 -18.86 0.17 15.40
C ILE A 8 -17.64 -0.50 16.04
N SER A 9 -16.87 -1.22 15.24
CA SER A 9 -15.58 -1.79 15.63
C SER A 9 -14.46 -1.17 14.82
N LEU A 10 -13.36 -0.85 15.50
CA LEU A 10 -12.15 -0.29 14.93
C LEU A 10 -11.01 -1.30 15.06
N TYR A 11 -10.33 -1.56 13.95
CA TYR A 11 -9.19 -2.47 13.90
C TYR A 11 -7.98 -1.73 13.38
N LEU A 12 -6.85 -1.88 14.08
CA LEU A 12 -5.55 -1.47 13.56
C LEU A 12 -4.83 -2.68 13.01
N ASN A 13 -4.04 -2.48 11.96
CA ASN A 13 -3.15 -3.50 11.45
C ASN A 13 -2.02 -2.85 10.68
N GLY A 14 -0.77 -3.23 10.97
CA GLY A 14 0.38 -2.74 10.21
C GLY A 14 1.69 -3.13 10.85
N ASN A 15 2.69 -3.34 10.00
CA ASN A 15 4.09 -3.42 10.36
C ASN A 15 4.84 -2.66 9.28
N LEU A 16 5.33 -1.47 9.63
CA LEU A 16 6.02 -0.57 8.73
C LEU A 16 7.48 -0.47 9.13
N SER A 17 8.38 -0.52 8.16
CA SER A 17 9.79 -0.18 8.39
C SER A 17 10.19 0.99 7.51
N PHE A 18 11.01 1.89 8.03
CA PHE A 18 11.45 3.06 7.29
C PHE A 18 12.75 3.61 7.86
N GLN A 19 13.38 4.53 7.14
CA GLN A 19 14.52 5.30 7.62
C GLN A 19 14.11 6.78 7.69
N LEU A 20 14.40 7.44 8.81
CA LEU A 20 14.03 8.84 9.02
C LEU A 20 14.66 9.75 7.97
N GLY A 21 13.88 10.69 7.43
CA GLY A 21 14.33 11.63 6.41
C GLY A 21 14.57 11.02 5.02
N GLN A 22 14.26 9.74 4.82
CA GLN A 22 14.36 9.04 3.54
C GLN A 22 12.98 8.72 2.99
N LYS A 23 12.84 8.74 1.66
CA LYS A 23 11.58 8.35 1.00
C LYS A 23 11.40 6.84 1.03
N GLY A 24 10.13 6.45 1.08
CA GLY A 24 9.71 5.06 0.93
C GLY A 24 9.71 4.27 2.23
N THR A 25 9.03 3.14 2.17
CA THR A 25 8.79 2.27 3.33
C THR A 25 8.93 0.81 2.95
N SER A 26 9.06 -0.06 3.95
CA SER A 26 9.05 -1.51 3.82
C SER A 26 7.96 -2.12 4.68
N GLY A 27 7.53 -3.33 4.35
CA GLY A 27 6.49 -4.02 5.09
C GLY A 27 5.08 -3.68 4.60
N THR A 28 4.16 -3.55 5.54
CA THR A 28 2.73 -3.34 5.32
C THR A 28 2.34 -1.94 5.77
N ILE A 29 1.75 -1.17 4.86
CA ILE A 29 1.16 0.13 5.17
C ILE A 29 0.16 -0.08 6.31
N PRO A 30 0.29 0.67 7.43
CA PRO A 30 -0.66 0.54 8.52
C PRO A 30 -2.05 1.00 8.09
N THR A 31 -3.07 0.32 8.59
CA THR A 31 -4.47 0.55 8.21
C THR A 31 -5.34 0.64 9.45
N LEU A 32 -6.34 1.52 9.37
CA LEU A 32 -7.48 1.58 10.27
C LEU A 32 -8.71 1.05 9.54
N GLN A 33 -9.26 -0.05 10.01
CA GLN A 33 -10.53 -0.58 9.54
C GLN A 33 -11.68 -0.08 10.41
N VAL A 34 -12.73 0.43 9.78
CA VAL A 34 -14.01 0.75 10.41
C VAL A 34 -15.05 -0.26 9.94
N GLN A 35 -15.63 -1.00 10.88
CA GLN A 35 -16.68 -1.99 10.62
C GLN A 35 -17.93 -1.68 11.44
N MET A 36 -19.09 -1.68 10.80
CA MET A 36 -20.39 -1.59 11.48
C MET A 36 -21.05 -2.97 11.48
N HIS A 37 -21.41 -3.49 12.65
CA HIS A 37 -21.95 -4.85 12.79
C HIS A 37 -23.48 -4.93 12.65
N ASP A 38 -24.18 -3.83 12.88
CA ASP A 38 -25.63 -3.74 12.70
C ASP A 38 -25.94 -2.64 11.68
N ALA A 39 -26.55 -3.09 10.59
CA ALA A 39 -26.73 -2.36 9.35
C ALA A 39 -28.07 -1.64 9.26
N SER A 40 -28.90 -1.67 10.32
CA SER A 40 -30.28 -1.19 10.25
C SER A 40 -30.38 0.34 10.17
N ASP A 41 -29.43 1.07 10.76
CA ASP A 41 -29.38 2.54 10.74
C ASP A 41 -27.96 3.04 10.45
N ALA A 42 -27.86 4.23 9.86
CA ALA A 42 -26.60 4.93 9.69
C ALA A 42 -26.07 5.47 11.03
N ALA A 43 -24.76 5.67 11.12
CA ALA A 43 -24.09 6.21 12.31
C ALA A 43 -22.97 7.18 11.93
N THR A 44 -22.74 8.19 12.78
CA THR A 44 -21.58 9.08 12.68
C THR A 44 -20.58 8.73 13.77
N LEU A 45 -19.35 8.39 13.37
CA LEU A 45 -18.21 8.15 14.24
C LEU A 45 -17.43 9.45 14.45
N VAL A 46 -17.25 9.86 15.69
CA VAL A 46 -16.40 10.99 16.11
C VAL A 46 -15.05 10.44 16.55
N ILE A 47 -14.00 10.77 15.80
CA ILE A 47 -12.69 10.13 15.95
C ILE A 47 -11.54 11.11 15.65
N PRO A 48 -10.55 11.27 16.55
CA PRO A 48 -9.37 12.10 16.30
C PRO A 48 -8.57 11.59 15.09
N GLY A 49 -8.00 12.50 14.31
CA GLY A 49 -7.19 12.18 13.13
C GLY A 49 -7.95 11.94 11.83
N TYR A 50 -9.28 11.80 11.86
CA TYR A 50 -10.07 11.75 10.62
C TYR A 50 -10.29 13.15 10.02
N GLN A 51 -10.01 13.30 8.73
CA GLN A 51 -10.16 14.54 7.98
C GLN A 51 -11.33 14.42 7.00
N SER A 52 -12.46 15.06 7.33
CA SER A 52 -13.70 14.94 6.54
C SER A 52 -13.59 15.53 5.12
N SER A 53 -12.74 16.54 4.92
CA SER A 53 -12.55 17.22 3.62
C SER A 53 -11.85 16.33 2.59
N THR A 54 -10.92 15.50 3.04
CA THR A 54 -10.11 14.60 2.21
C THR A 54 -10.57 13.14 2.33
N ASN A 55 -11.45 12.84 3.29
CA ASN A 55 -11.85 11.49 3.67
C ASN A 55 -10.65 10.59 3.98
N THR A 56 -9.64 11.15 4.66
CA THR A 56 -8.41 10.46 5.04
C THR A 56 -8.24 10.40 6.54
N PHE A 57 -7.28 9.60 6.99
CA PHE A 57 -6.93 9.48 8.39
C PHE A 57 -5.45 9.78 8.57
N ASP A 58 -5.14 10.75 9.41
CA ASP A 58 -3.78 11.21 9.67
C ASP A 58 -3.28 10.61 11.00
N PRO A 59 -2.25 9.74 10.97
CA PRO A 59 -1.70 9.13 12.17
C PRO A 59 -1.06 10.15 13.13
N LEU A 60 -0.53 11.27 12.63
CA LEU A 60 0.02 12.35 13.45
C LEU A 60 -1.08 12.95 14.32
N LEU A 61 -2.16 13.40 13.68
CA LEU A 61 -3.30 14.01 14.37
C LEU A 61 -4.01 13.03 15.29
N ALA A 62 -4.02 11.74 14.95
CA ALA A 62 -4.55 10.69 15.80
C ALA A 62 -3.73 10.51 17.10
N LEU A 63 -2.40 10.56 17.01
CA LEU A 63 -1.51 10.54 18.17
C LEU A 63 -1.68 11.81 19.03
N GLN A 64 -1.63 12.99 18.39
CA GLN A 64 -1.74 14.28 19.08
C GLN A 64 -3.12 14.51 19.71
N GLY A 65 -4.19 14.02 19.09
CA GLY A 65 -5.56 14.06 19.59
C GLY A 65 -5.88 12.98 20.63
N GLY A 66 -4.91 12.12 20.96
CA GLY A 66 -5.03 11.09 21.99
C GLY A 66 -5.90 9.89 21.61
N LEU A 67 -6.04 9.59 20.32
CA LEU A 67 -6.61 8.31 19.89
C LEU A 67 -5.63 7.17 20.12
N PHE A 68 -4.35 7.43 19.88
CA PHE A 68 -3.28 6.47 20.00
C PHE A 68 -2.21 6.92 21.00
N ASP A 69 -1.50 5.93 21.53
CA ASP A 69 -0.26 6.09 22.28
C ASP A 69 0.90 5.46 21.49
N LEU A 70 2.08 6.07 21.57
CA LEU A 70 3.31 5.57 20.98
C LEU A 70 4.20 4.98 22.08
N PHE A 71 4.75 3.78 21.86
CA PHE A 71 5.63 3.10 22.81
C PHE A 71 6.95 2.73 22.15
N ASP A 72 8.05 2.86 22.87
CA ASP A 72 9.31 2.21 22.54
C ASP A 72 9.26 0.76 23.00
N VAL A 73 9.48 -0.19 22.08
CA VAL A 73 9.28 -1.62 22.33
C VAL A 73 10.33 -2.19 23.28
N ASP A 74 11.57 -1.73 23.18
CA ASP A 74 12.68 -2.29 23.95
C ASP A 74 12.59 -1.87 25.43
N THR A 75 12.06 -0.69 25.69
CA THR A 75 11.90 -0.13 27.04
C THR A 75 10.49 -0.29 27.61
N ASP A 76 9.51 -0.65 26.77
CA ASP A 76 8.06 -0.61 27.05
C ASP A 76 7.61 0.74 27.67
N SER A 77 8.27 1.81 27.27
CA SER A 77 7.99 3.16 27.74
C SER A 77 7.10 3.91 26.76
N GLN A 78 6.06 4.59 27.28
CA GLN A 78 5.24 5.48 26.48
C GLN A 78 6.06 6.72 26.10
N ILE A 79 6.10 7.03 24.82
CA ILE A 79 6.71 8.24 24.28
C ILE A 79 5.72 9.39 24.38
N SER A 80 6.16 10.48 25.00
CA SER A 80 5.35 11.69 25.14
C SER A 80 5.14 12.36 23.79
N VAL A 81 3.90 12.33 23.30
CA VAL A 81 3.48 13.05 22.09
C VAL A 81 2.89 14.42 22.47
N PRO A 82 3.29 15.53 21.82
CA PRO A 82 2.67 16.83 22.05
C PRO A 82 1.19 16.82 21.65
N SER A 83 0.31 17.38 22.48
CA SER A 83 -1.13 17.44 22.19
C SER A 83 -1.45 18.49 21.12
N SER A 84 -2.49 18.23 20.33
CA SER A 84 -3.12 19.20 19.42
C SER A 84 -4.48 19.62 19.95
N ASP A 85 -4.88 20.87 19.68
CA ASP A 85 -6.21 21.41 19.97
C ASP A 85 -7.22 21.13 18.84
N GLU A 86 -6.83 20.35 17.82
CA GLU A 86 -7.69 20.04 16.68
C GLU A 86 -8.90 19.18 17.08
N GLU A 87 -10.08 19.58 16.61
CA GLU A 87 -11.31 18.87 16.93
C GLU A 87 -11.35 17.49 16.23
N PRO A 88 -11.90 16.45 16.89
CA PRO A 88 -12.09 15.15 16.25
C PRO A 88 -12.95 15.23 15.00
N GLY A 89 -12.53 14.51 13.95
CA GLY A 89 -13.28 14.37 12.71
C GLY A 89 -14.56 13.58 12.89
N ARG A 90 -15.46 13.70 11.90
CA ARG A 90 -16.77 13.03 11.89
C ARG A 90 -16.94 12.19 10.63
N LEU A 91 -16.85 10.88 10.79
CA LEU A 91 -17.03 9.91 9.72
C LEU A 91 -18.49 9.42 9.69
N PHE A 92 -19.22 9.75 8.64
CA PHE A 92 -20.56 9.20 8.40
C PHE A 92 -20.46 7.80 7.80
N VAL A 93 -21.11 6.83 8.43
CA VAL A 93 -21.18 5.42 8.02
C VAL A 93 -22.65 5.09 7.71
N GLU A 94 -22.91 4.80 6.45
CA GLU A 94 -24.26 4.48 5.97
C GLU A 94 -24.77 3.14 6.53
N ALA A 95 -26.10 3.02 6.63
CA ALA A 95 -26.77 1.77 6.95
C ALA A 95 -26.36 0.68 5.94
N GLY A 96 -25.86 -0.45 6.43
CA GLY A 96 -25.38 -1.53 5.56
C GLY A 96 -24.07 -1.27 4.82
N ALA A 97 -23.34 -0.20 5.18
CA ALA A 97 -22.04 0.08 4.59
C ALA A 97 -21.08 -1.10 4.77
N ARG A 98 -20.30 -1.39 3.72
CA ARG A 98 -19.18 -2.32 3.79
C ARG A 98 -18.08 -1.78 4.72
N ASN A 99 -17.16 -2.66 5.11
CA ASN A 99 -15.98 -2.28 5.87
C ASN A 99 -15.21 -1.18 5.13
N ARG A 100 -14.86 -0.10 5.82
CA ARG A 100 -14.00 0.96 5.29
C ARG A 100 -12.59 0.78 5.81
N TRP A 101 -11.60 0.99 4.95
CA TRP A 101 -10.19 0.89 5.26
C TRP A 101 -9.53 2.23 4.97
N PHE A 102 -8.78 2.74 5.95
CA PHE A 102 -8.01 3.97 5.83
C PHE A 102 -6.53 3.63 5.94
N ASP A 103 -5.75 4.00 4.94
CA ASP A 103 -4.29 3.91 4.99
C ASP A 103 -3.77 5.00 5.94
N LEU A 104 -2.99 4.59 6.94
CA LEU A 104 -2.34 5.48 7.90
C LEU A 104 -0.93 5.78 7.36
N LYS A 105 -0.84 6.74 6.44
CA LYS A 105 0.43 7.13 5.81
C LYS A 105 1.31 7.87 6.82
N ILE A 106 2.54 7.37 7.03
CA ILE A 106 3.56 8.04 7.84
C ILE A 106 4.49 8.76 6.88
N ASP A 107 4.54 10.09 6.95
CA ASP A 107 5.53 10.87 6.22
C ASP A 107 6.84 10.93 7.02
N THR A 108 7.81 10.13 6.59
CA THR A 108 9.11 9.96 7.23
C THR A 108 10.00 11.21 7.18
N HIS A 109 9.61 12.24 6.43
CA HIS A 109 10.30 13.53 6.34
C HIS A 109 9.78 14.57 7.33
N GLU A 110 8.62 14.35 7.97
CA GLU A 110 8.12 15.32 8.92
C GLU A 110 9.03 15.40 10.16
N ASP A 111 9.32 16.64 10.56
CA ASP A 111 10.12 16.94 11.75
C ASP A 111 9.55 16.30 13.02
N PHE A 112 8.25 16.01 13.04
CA PHE A 112 7.60 15.32 14.15
C PHE A 112 8.22 13.93 14.40
N TRP A 113 8.35 13.10 13.37
CA TRP A 113 8.87 11.75 13.54
C TRP A 113 10.36 11.75 13.85
N THR A 114 11.12 12.68 13.28
CA THR A 114 12.55 12.80 13.55
C THR A 114 12.85 13.29 14.98
N GLN A 115 11.93 14.02 15.59
CA GLN A 115 12.02 14.45 16.99
C GLN A 115 11.60 13.36 17.99
N LEU A 116 10.67 12.49 17.61
CA LEU A 116 10.12 11.46 18.51
C LEU A 116 10.82 10.11 18.42
N LEU A 117 11.30 9.74 17.23
CA LEU A 117 11.83 8.41 16.97
C LEU A 117 13.35 8.43 16.89
N THR A 118 13.96 7.36 17.41
CA THR A 118 15.41 7.15 17.36
C THR A 118 15.72 6.11 16.28
N PRO A 119 16.69 6.37 15.37
CA PRO A 119 17.18 5.35 14.45
C PRO A 119 17.64 4.07 15.15
N GLY A 120 17.32 2.91 14.57
CA GLY A 120 17.67 1.59 15.10
C GLY A 120 16.67 1.02 16.11
N HIS A 121 15.68 1.80 16.55
CA HIS A 121 14.69 1.38 17.53
C HIS A 121 13.41 0.82 16.89
N LYS A 122 12.63 0.12 17.71
CA LYS A 122 11.30 -0.38 17.36
C LYS A 122 10.24 0.29 18.22
N TYR A 123 9.10 0.58 17.61
CA TYR A 123 8.00 1.25 18.26
C TYR A 123 6.67 0.55 17.99
N GLU A 124 5.71 0.78 18.88
CA GLU A 124 4.32 0.35 18.69
C GLU A 124 3.37 1.54 18.85
N ILE A 125 2.43 1.67 17.92
CA ILE A 125 1.26 2.54 18.08
C ILE A 125 0.12 1.67 18.60
N ARG A 126 -0.40 2.01 19.78
CA ARG A 126 -1.46 1.29 20.50
C ARG A 126 -2.68 2.19 20.69
N TRP A 127 -3.86 1.59 20.90
CA TRP A 127 -5.03 2.35 21.36
C TRP A 127 -4.75 2.98 22.72
N ARG A 128 -5.11 4.26 22.87
CA ARG A 128 -5.04 4.94 24.16
C ARG A 128 -6.12 4.44 25.11
N ASN A 129 -5.78 4.29 26.40
CA ASN A 129 -6.66 3.71 27.42
C ASN A 129 -7.27 4.73 28.41
N ASP A 130 -6.90 6.01 28.32
CA ASP A 130 -7.33 7.08 29.22
C ASP A 130 -7.99 8.25 28.45
N GLY A 131 -9.32 8.33 28.51
CA GLY A 131 -10.02 9.63 28.51
C GLY A 131 -10.42 10.27 27.18
N ASN A 132 -9.98 9.80 26.00
CA ASN A 132 -10.46 10.33 24.71
C ASN A 132 -10.84 9.21 23.73
N PHE A 133 -11.78 8.36 24.15
CA PHE A 133 -12.25 7.25 23.33
C PHE A 133 -13.08 7.77 22.14
N PRO A 134 -12.86 7.21 20.94
CA PRO A 134 -13.77 7.47 19.83
C PRO A 134 -15.19 7.04 20.24
N TRP A 135 -16.17 7.82 19.83
CA TRP A 135 -17.57 7.58 20.15
C TRP A 135 -18.43 7.80 18.92
N ALA A 136 -19.62 7.23 18.89
CA ALA A 136 -20.51 7.33 17.75
C ALA A 136 -21.93 7.69 18.16
N TYR A 137 -22.73 8.14 17.21
CA TYR A 137 -24.16 8.40 17.37
C TYR A 137 -24.95 8.07 16.11
N ARG A 138 -26.26 7.91 16.22
CA ARG A 138 -27.14 7.53 15.10
C ARG A 138 -27.35 8.71 14.14
N GLY A 139 -27.26 8.43 12.84
CA GLY A 139 -27.49 9.39 11.75
C GLY A 139 -26.44 10.49 11.66
N ASP A 140 -26.77 11.53 10.89
CA ASP A 140 -25.91 12.70 10.62
C ASP A 140 -26.35 13.96 11.41
N SER A 141 -27.43 13.86 12.20
CA SER A 141 -27.97 15.05 12.87
C SER A 141 -27.17 15.38 14.13
N GLN A 142 -26.61 16.59 14.17
CA GLN A 142 -26.06 17.21 15.38
C GLN A 142 -27.19 17.54 16.36
N GLN A 143 -27.74 16.53 17.02
CA GLN A 143 -28.56 16.78 18.21
C GLN A 143 -27.64 17.32 19.32
N GLU A 144 -28.16 18.21 20.16
CA GLU A 144 -27.39 18.79 21.29
C GLU A 144 -26.94 17.71 22.30
N SER A 145 -27.54 16.52 22.28
CA SER A 145 -27.18 15.38 23.13
C SER A 145 -27.55 14.07 22.44
N PRO A 146 -26.74 13.61 21.47
CA PRO A 146 -27.04 12.42 20.71
C PRO A 146 -26.82 11.16 21.57
N GLU A 147 -27.64 10.14 21.35
CA GLU A 147 -27.46 8.83 21.99
C GLU A 147 -26.11 8.23 21.57
N ARG A 148 -25.27 7.91 22.56
CA ARG A 148 -23.95 7.32 22.32
C ARG A 148 -24.08 5.85 21.94
N LEU A 149 -23.51 5.51 20.80
CA LEU A 149 -23.35 4.14 20.32
C LEU A 149 -22.03 3.54 20.82
N PRO A 150 -21.99 2.23 21.10
CA PRO A 150 -20.77 1.56 21.49
C PRO A 150 -19.75 1.53 20.34
N VAL A 151 -18.52 1.94 20.65
CA VAL A 151 -17.35 1.78 19.77
C VAL A 151 -16.41 0.77 20.43
N ARG A 152 -16.06 -0.29 19.70
CA ARG A 152 -15.15 -1.34 20.14
C ARG A 152 -13.79 -1.13 19.51
N LEU A 153 -12.75 -1.06 20.35
CA LEU A 153 -11.37 -1.02 19.91
C LEU A 153 -10.80 -2.42 19.99
N LEU A 154 -10.33 -2.97 18.87
CA LEU A 154 -9.79 -4.31 18.84
C LEU A 154 -8.26 -4.28 18.86
N PRO A 155 -7.63 -5.07 19.75
CA PRO A 155 -6.22 -4.94 20.05
C PRO A 155 -5.38 -5.58 18.95
N ARG A 156 -4.66 -4.73 18.22
CA ARG A 156 -3.49 -5.07 17.41
C ARG A 156 -2.65 -3.79 17.31
N PRO A 157 -1.41 -3.76 17.83
CA PRO A 157 -0.57 -2.59 17.64
C PRO A 157 -0.18 -2.46 16.16
N ILE A 158 0.16 -1.24 15.76
CA ILE A 158 0.95 -1.01 14.56
C ILE A 158 2.41 -1.08 14.96
N GLU A 159 3.19 -1.95 14.35
CA GLU A 159 4.63 -2.05 14.57
C GLU A 159 5.37 -1.09 13.64
N LEU A 160 6.30 -0.30 14.20
CA LEU A 160 7.19 0.56 13.45
C LEU A 160 8.64 0.14 13.70
N ASN A 161 9.39 -0.10 12.63
CA ASN A 161 10.82 -0.40 12.70
C ASN A 161 11.61 0.74 12.06
N VAL A 162 12.35 1.50 12.85
CA VAL A 162 13.16 2.61 12.35
C VAL A 162 14.57 2.10 12.09
N PHE A 163 14.98 2.07 10.82
CA PHE A 163 16.31 1.60 10.47
C PHE A 163 17.39 2.55 11.00
N ASP A 164 18.52 1.97 11.37
CA ASP A 164 19.73 2.72 11.75
C ASP A 164 20.19 3.58 10.56
N ASN A 165 20.82 4.73 10.82
CA ASN A 165 21.44 5.56 9.78
C ASN A 165 22.60 4.84 9.07
N ALA A 166 23.28 3.92 9.77
CA ALA A 166 24.31 3.06 9.21
C ALA A 166 23.73 1.94 8.34
N ALA A 167 22.44 1.60 8.50
CA ALA A 167 21.77 0.71 7.56
C ALA A 167 21.67 1.45 6.22
N SER A 168 22.19 0.84 5.17
CA SER A 168 22.03 1.34 3.80
C SER A 168 20.99 0.47 3.08
N PRO A 169 19.68 0.61 3.39
CA PRO A 169 18.67 -0.13 2.67
C PRO A 169 18.66 0.31 1.20
N LEU A 170 18.31 -0.59 0.28
CA LEU A 170 18.06 -0.20 -1.10
C LEU A 170 16.83 0.71 -1.14
N GLN A 171 16.91 1.84 -1.81
CA GLN A 171 15.79 2.73 -2.03
C GLN A 171 15.36 2.70 -3.50
N LEU A 172 14.11 2.36 -3.75
CA LEU A 172 13.49 2.38 -5.07
C LEU A 172 12.29 3.32 -5.08
N SER A 173 12.20 4.22 -6.06
CA SER A 173 10.93 4.84 -6.42
C SER A 173 10.26 4.05 -7.53
N ILE A 174 8.99 3.69 -7.34
CA ILE A 174 8.16 2.95 -8.28
C ILE A 174 6.95 3.83 -8.63
N SER A 175 6.84 4.20 -9.90
CA SER A 175 5.71 4.97 -10.43
C SER A 175 4.96 4.14 -11.47
N LEU A 176 3.64 4.11 -11.35
CA LEU A 176 2.76 3.52 -12.35
C LEU A 176 1.73 4.58 -12.77
N GLN A 177 1.71 4.92 -14.05
CA GLN A 177 0.84 5.98 -14.58
C GLN A 177 0.20 5.53 -15.88
N PRO A 178 -1.04 5.97 -16.19
CA PRO A 178 -1.62 5.68 -17.48
C PRO A 178 -0.91 6.50 -18.56
N THR A 179 -0.86 5.99 -19.78
CA THR A 179 -0.24 6.69 -20.92
C THR A 179 -1.04 7.92 -21.35
N ALA A 180 -2.31 8.02 -20.94
CA ALA A 180 -3.22 9.14 -21.14
C ALA A 180 -4.29 9.16 -20.03
N ASP A 181 -5.02 10.27 -19.87
CA ASP A 181 -6.14 10.32 -18.92
C ASP A 181 -7.41 9.64 -19.44
N THR A 182 -7.40 9.22 -20.72
CA THR A 182 -8.54 8.66 -21.44
C THR A 182 -8.15 7.38 -22.16
N CYS A 183 -8.83 6.29 -21.83
CA CYS A 183 -8.72 4.98 -22.48
C CYS A 183 -9.83 4.85 -23.52
N HIS A 184 -9.47 4.74 -24.80
CA HIS A 184 -10.43 4.50 -25.86
C HIS A 184 -10.66 3.00 -26.01
N LEU A 185 -11.89 2.52 -25.77
CA LEU A 185 -12.25 1.10 -25.90
C LEU A 185 -12.16 0.59 -27.35
N SER A 186 -12.03 1.52 -28.30
CA SER A 186 -11.67 1.21 -29.69
C SER A 186 -10.26 0.59 -29.83
N GLY A 187 -9.39 0.77 -28.82
CA GLY A 187 -7.97 0.42 -28.84
C GLY A 187 -7.06 1.52 -29.41
N GLU A 188 -7.65 2.58 -29.98
CA GLU A 188 -6.92 3.68 -30.59
C GLU A 188 -7.39 5.06 -30.09
N PRO A 189 -6.47 5.97 -29.69
CA PRO A 189 -5.04 5.73 -29.50
C PRO A 189 -4.75 4.66 -28.43
N ARG A 190 -3.63 3.94 -28.61
CA ARG A 190 -3.22 2.90 -27.65
C ARG A 190 -3.16 3.47 -26.23
N PHE A 191 -3.77 2.73 -25.31
CA PHE A 191 -3.77 3.02 -23.89
C PHE A 191 -2.99 1.94 -23.15
N GLY A 192 -2.20 2.35 -22.17
CA GLY A 192 -1.40 1.43 -21.36
C GLY A 192 -1.05 2.03 -20.02
N LEU A 193 -0.40 1.21 -19.20
CA LEU A 193 0.15 1.60 -17.91
C LEU A 193 1.67 1.63 -18.02
N LYS A 194 2.26 2.82 -17.88
CA LYS A 194 3.70 3.04 -17.87
C LYS A 194 4.25 2.86 -16.46
N LEU A 195 5.04 1.82 -16.27
CA LEU A 195 5.87 1.60 -15.10
C LEU A 195 7.21 2.32 -15.27
N GLN A 196 7.62 3.05 -14.23
CA GLN A 196 8.95 3.61 -14.09
C GLN A 196 9.52 3.22 -12.73
N VAL A 197 10.74 2.71 -12.71
CA VAL A 197 11.46 2.34 -11.48
C VAL A 197 12.82 3.03 -11.47
N VAL A 198 13.12 3.73 -10.38
CA VAL A 198 14.39 4.44 -10.20
C VAL A 198 15.06 3.91 -8.93
N SER A 199 16.29 3.43 -9.07
CA SER A 199 17.15 3.11 -7.92
C SER A 199 17.88 4.36 -7.47
N HIS A 200 17.77 4.68 -6.19
CA HIS A 200 18.52 5.78 -5.56
C HIS A 200 19.80 5.31 -4.88
N ASP A 201 20.14 4.02 -5.00
CA ASP A 201 21.42 3.48 -4.53
C ASP A 201 22.58 4.03 -5.40
N GLU A 202 23.72 4.27 -4.77
CA GLU A 202 24.94 4.75 -5.46
C GLU A 202 25.54 3.68 -6.39
N LYS A 203 25.20 2.41 -6.19
CA LYS A 203 25.71 1.27 -6.96
C LYS A 203 24.62 0.69 -7.85
N THR A 204 25.05 0.08 -8.95
CA THR A 204 24.18 -0.76 -9.77
C THR A 204 23.61 -1.89 -8.91
N ILE A 205 22.31 -2.12 -9.08
CA ILE A 205 21.59 -3.22 -8.46
C ILE A 205 21.20 -4.21 -9.53
N THR A 206 21.42 -5.50 -9.29
CA THR A 206 20.86 -6.56 -10.12
C THR A 206 19.61 -7.12 -9.43
N VAL A 207 18.51 -7.23 -10.18
CA VAL A 207 17.23 -7.77 -9.71
C VAL A 207 16.91 -9.05 -10.50
N CYS A 208 16.46 -10.08 -9.79
CA CYS A 208 15.96 -11.30 -10.42
C CYS A 208 14.46 -11.15 -10.71
N LEU A 209 14.09 -11.11 -11.99
CA LEU A 209 12.72 -10.95 -12.46
C LEU A 209 12.04 -12.28 -12.82
N HIS A 210 12.70 -13.42 -12.60
CA HIS A 210 12.08 -14.72 -12.79
C HIS A 210 10.83 -14.87 -11.92
N LYS A 211 9.72 -15.34 -12.51
CA LYS A 211 8.41 -15.42 -11.84
C LYS A 211 7.89 -14.11 -11.30
N THR A 212 8.20 -13.03 -11.99
CA THR A 212 7.62 -11.72 -11.71
C THR A 212 6.85 -11.27 -12.94
N PRO A 213 5.82 -10.42 -12.77
CA PRO A 213 5.04 -9.92 -13.91
C PRO A 213 5.87 -9.01 -14.85
N LEU A 214 7.09 -8.65 -14.46
CA LEU A 214 8.03 -7.92 -15.31
C LEU A 214 8.68 -8.81 -16.39
N ARG A 215 8.64 -10.13 -16.23
CA ARG A 215 9.09 -11.09 -17.26
C ARG A 215 8.00 -12.04 -17.73
N GLU A 216 7.17 -12.50 -16.80
CA GLU A 216 6.18 -13.55 -16.99
C GLU A 216 4.83 -13.00 -16.54
N LEU A 217 4.23 -12.12 -17.35
CA LEU A 217 2.95 -11.49 -17.03
C LEU A 217 1.80 -12.46 -17.35
N HIS A 218 0.96 -12.74 -16.36
CA HIS A 218 -0.24 -13.58 -16.51
C HIS A 218 -1.51 -12.77 -16.71
N GLY A 219 -1.55 -11.55 -16.18
CA GLY A 219 -2.68 -10.64 -16.33
C GLY A 219 -2.36 -9.28 -15.74
N LEU A 220 -3.06 -8.23 -16.20
CA LEU A 220 -2.80 -6.85 -15.74
C LEU A 220 -3.03 -6.64 -14.25
N GLY A 221 -3.83 -7.48 -13.58
CA GLY A 221 -3.99 -7.48 -12.13
C GLY A 221 -2.67 -7.68 -11.37
N GLU A 222 -1.69 -8.37 -11.97
CA GLU A 222 -0.35 -8.51 -11.38
C GLU A 222 0.48 -7.21 -11.46
N ILE A 223 0.10 -6.25 -12.31
CA ILE A 223 0.77 -4.95 -12.45
C ILE A 223 -0.01 -3.87 -11.70
N ALA A 224 -1.32 -3.81 -11.89
CA ALA A 224 -2.17 -2.75 -11.41
C ALA A 224 -3.41 -3.29 -10.70
N HIS A 225 -3.68 -2.78 -9.51
CA HIS A 225 -4.97 -2.92 -8.86
C HIS A 225 -5.82 -1.72 -9.24
N VAL A 226 -6.90 -1.97 -9.99
CA VAL A 226 -7.78 -0.94 -10.55
C VAL A 226 -9.20 -1.15 -10.04
N VAL A 227 -9.81 -0.07 -9.57
CA VAL A 227 -11.21 -0.06 -9.12
C VAL A 227 -12.01 0.99 -9.88
N ASP A 228 -13.30 0.75 -10.00
CA ASP A 228 -14.25 1.71 -10.57
C ASP A 228 -14.69 2.79 -9.55
N GLU A 229 -15.67 3.63 -9.92
CA GLU A 229 -16.20 4.69 -9.06
C GLU A 229 -16.92 4.16 -7.81
N ASP A 230 -17.47 2.94 -7.86
CA ASP A 230 -18.14 2.26 -6.75
C ASP A 230 -17.15 1.49 -5.85
N GLY A 231 -15.89 1.39 -6.27
CA GLY A 231 -14.81 0.71 -5.57
C GLY A 231 -14.75 -0.79 -5.83
N GLU A 232 -15.46 -1.30 -6.84
CA GLU A 232 -15.35 -2.69 -7.28
C GLU A 232 -14.08 -2.87 -8.13
N GLU A 233 -13.37 -3.98 -7.91
CA GLU A 233 -12.12 -4.29 -8.61
C GLU A 233 -12.40 -4.77 -10.03
N VAL A 234 -11.62 -4.27 -10.99
CA VAL A 234 -11.68 -4.73 -12.38
C VAL A 234 -11.06 -6.13 -12.48
N GLU A 235 -11.84 -7.11 -12.93
CA GLU A 235 -11.40 -8.49 -13.10
C GLU A 235 -10.66 -8.66 -14.44
N TRP A 236 -9.35 -8.41 -14.45
CA TRP A 236 -8.55 -8.58 -15.67
C TRP A 236 -8.50 -10.03 -16.15
N PRO A 237 -8.43 -10.27 -17.47
CA PRO A 237 -8.16 -11.60 -18.01
C PRO A 237 -6.85 -12.15 -17.44
N TYR A 238 -6.87 -13.42 -17.05
CA TYR A 238 -5.75 -14.07 -16.37
C TYR A 238 -5.39 -15.40 -17.03
N GLY A 239 -4.14 -15.53 -17.47
CA GLY A 239 -3.57 -16.75 -18.03
C GLY A 239 -2.89 -17.61 -16.96
N ILE A 240 -3.34 -18.85 -16.76
CA ILE A 240 -2.68 -19.78 -15.84
C ILE A 240 -1.62 -20.59 -16.61
N GLY A 241 -0.35 -20.42 -16.24
CA GLY A 241 0.72 -21.34 -16.62
C GLY A 241 0.93 -22.40 -15.55
N CYS A 242 0.81 -23.68 -15.90
CA CYS A 242 1.26 -24.78 -15.03
C CYS A 242 2.68 -25.20 -15.43
N PHE A 243 3.61 -25.17 -14.48
CA PHE A 243 4.91 -25.81 -14.62
C PHE A 243 5.01 -26.98 -13.64
N ASP A 244 5.14 -28.20 -14.16
CA ASP A 244 5.40 -29.40 -13.38
C ASP A 244 6.90 -29.75 -13.44
N GLY A 245 7.63 -29.51 -12.35
CA GLY A 245 9.02 -29.92 -12.21
C GLY A 245 9.80 -29.17 -11.14
N ARG A 246 10.99 -29.68 -10.81
CA ARG A 246 11.99 -28.92 -10.05
C ARG A 246 12.58 -27.86 -10.97
N GLU A 247 12.39 -26.60 -10.63
CA GLU A 247 12.89 -25.51 -11.46
C GLU A 247 14.41 -25.38 -11.38
N PRO A 248 15.08 -25.23 -12.53
CA PRO A 248 16.50 -24.90 -12.57
C PRO A 248 16.74 -23.47 -12.05
N PHE A 249 18.00 -23.13 -11.76
CA PHE A 249 18.34 -21.73 -11.50
C PHE A 249 17.97 -20.86 -12.72
N PRO A 250 17.45 -19.64 -12.53
CA PRO A 250 17.04 -18.79 -13.66
C PRO A 250 18.20 -18.50 -14.60
N SER A 251 17.93 -18.48 -15.90
CA SER A 251 18.90 -18.07 -16.90
C SER A 251 19.29 -16.59 -16.74
N ASP A 252 20.49 -16.23 -17.18
CA ASP A 252 21.07 -14.89 -16.97
C ASP A 252 20.21 -13.75 -17.58
N ASN A 253 19.35 -14.03 -18.56
CA ASN A 253 18.38 -13.08 -19.13
C ASN A 253 17.20 -12.76 -18.19
N MET A 254 16.96 -13.55 -17.14
CA MET A 254 15.94 -13.27 -16.13
C MET A 254 16.38 -12.23 -15.10
N PHE A 255 17.63 -11.78 -15.18
CA PHE A 255 18.16 -10.74 -14.32
C PHE A 255 18.23 -9.42 -15.08
N GLU A 256 17.91 -8.32 -14.40
CA GLU A 256 18.01 -6.95 -14.95
C GLU A 256 18.84 -6.07 -14.03
N GLU A 257 19.48 -5.06 -14.61
CA GLU A 257 20.25 -4.08 -13.86
C GLU A 257 19.50 -2.76 -13.71
N LEU A 258 19.35 -2.30 -12.48
CA LEU A 258 18.91 -0.94 -12.17
C LEU A 258 20.15 -0.10 -11.89
N LYS A 259 20.46 0.80 -12.82
CA LYS A 259 21.57 1.73 -12.67
C LYS A 259 21.18 2.90 -11.75
N PRO A 260 22.14 3.47 -10.99
CA PRO A 260 21.87 4.62 -10.13
C PRO A 260 21.19 5.76 -10.88
N ASN A 261 20.02 6.18 -10.39
CA ASN A 261 19.25 7.31 -10.92
C ASN A 261 18.88 7.23 -12.41
N VAL A 262 18.95 6.03 -13.02
CA VAL A 262 18.49 5.81 -14.40
C VAL A 262 17.15 5.09 -14.35
N PRO A 263 16.08 5.68 -14.92
CA PRO A 263 14.79 5.03 -14.94
C PRO A 263 14.78 3.73 -15.76
N TYR A 264 14.36 2.64 -15.12
CA TYR A 264 13.89 1.44 -15.79
C TYR A 264 12.42 1.64 -16.17
N GLU A 265 12.10 1.53 -17.45
CA GLU A 265 10.75 1.79 -17.95
C GLU A 265 10.17 0.56 -18.66
N LYS A 266 8.89 0.29 -18.39
CA LYS A 266 8.11 -0.72 -19.11
C LYS A 266 6.68 -0.21 -19.29
N THR A 267 6.09 -0.41 -20.46
CA THR A 267 4.68 -0.07 -20.70
C THR A 267 3.89 -1.35 -20.91
N PHE A 268 2.78 -1.46 -20.18
CA PHE A 268 1.83 -2.56 -20.28
C PHE A 268 0.61 -2.04 -21.03
N TRP A 269 0.53 -2.38 -22.31
CA TRP A 269 -0.57 -1.94 -23.16
C TRP A 269 -1.82 -2.77 -22.85
N LEU A 270 -2.97 -2.10 -22.81
CA LEU A 270 -4.26 -2.79 -22.79
C LEU A 270 -4.58 -3.20 -24.22
N GLU A 271 -4.94 -4.47 -24.41
CA GLU A 271 -5.18 -5.04 -25.72
C GLU A 271 -6.62 -5.52 -25.84
N LYS A 272 -7.12 -5.54 -27.08
CA LYS A 272 -8.39 -6.22 -27.37
C LYS A 272 -8.18 -7.71 -27.31
N LEU A 273 -9.25 -8.44 -27.04
CA LEU A 273 -9.21 -9.90 -27.11
C LEU A 273 -8.83 -10.36 -28.53
N ASP A 274 -7.66 -10.96 -28.65
CA ASP A 274 -7.26 -11.69 -29.84
C ASP A 274 -7.86 -13.09 -29.79
N LYS A 275 -8.84 -13.32 -30.66
CA LYS A 275 -9.55 -14.61 -30.73
C LYS A 275 -8.68 -15.76 -31.21
N GLU A 276 -7.59 -15.50 -31.94
CA GLU A 276 -6.71 -16.54 -32.46
C GLU A 276 -5.79 -17.08 -31.36
N THR A 277 -5.25 -16.18 -30.53
CA THR A 277 -4.34 -16.55 -29.44
C THR A 277 -5.04 -16.72 -28.09
N SER A 278 -6.30 -16.26 -27.97
CA SER A 278 -7.05 -16.15 -26.71
C SER A 278 -6.31 -15.31 -25.66
N ASN A 279 -5.51 -14.33 -26.11
CA ASN A 279 -4.78 -13.39 -25.27
C ASN A 279 -5.38 -11.98 -25.38
N GLY A 280 -4.99 -11.11 -24.44
CA GLY A 280 -5.55 -9.78 -24.30
C GLY A 280 -6.96 -9.81 -23.73
N GLY A 281 -7.76 -8.80 -24.04
CA GLY A 281 -9.14 -8.69 -23.54
C GLY A 281 -9.30 -7.62 -22.47
N GLU A 282 -8.22 -6.93 -22.11
CA GLU A 282 -8.25 -5.96 -21.03
C GLU A 282 -9.13 -4.75 -21.37
N LEU A 283 -9.25 -4.39 -22.65
CA LEU A 283 -10.16 -3.33 -23.06
C LEU A 283 -11.63 -3.72 -22.91
N GLU A 284 -11.96 -5.00 -23.02
CA GLU A 284 -13.34 -5.51 -22.90
C GLU A 284 -13.84 -5.56 -21.46
N GLU A 285 -12.95 -5.56 -20.47
CA GLU A 285 -13.29 -5.50 -19.03
C GLU A 285 -13.59 -4.08 -18.53
N LEU A 286 -13.46 -3.07 -19.40
CA LEU A 286 -13.75 -1.68 -19.07
C LEU A 286 -15.09 -1.23 -19.66
N GLU A 287 -15.81 -0.41 -18.89
CA GLU A 287 -17.13 0.10 -19.27
C GLU A 287 -17.04 1.53 -19.81
N SER A 288 -17.67 1.76 -20.96
CA SER A 288 -17.71 3.08 -21.60
C SER A 288 -18.38 4.12 -20.70
N GLY A 289 -17.69 5.22 -20.46
CA GLY A 289 -18.17 6.34 -19.64
C GLY A 289 -17.75 6.28 -18.17
N GLN A 290 -17.17 5.17 -17.73
CA GLN A 290 -16.75 4.94 -16.35
C GLN A 290 -15.37 5.54 -16.05
N SER A 291 -15.19 6.07 -14.85
CA SER A 291 -13.86 6.47 -14.33
C SER A 291 -13.28 5.39 -13.44
N TYR A 292 -11.96 5.26 -13.50
CA TYR A 292 -11.23 4.24 -12.74
C TYR A 292 -10.12 4.89 -11.94
N THR A 293 -9.83 4.30 -10.78
CA THR A 293 -8.67 4.64 -9.96
C THR A 293 -7.76 3.42 -9.88
N GLY A 294 -6.50 3.58 -10.31
CA GLY A 294 -5.50 2.52 -10.33
C GLY A 294 -4.32 2.80 -9.41
N LYS A 295 -3.66 1.73 -8.95
CA LYS A 295 -2.38 1.80 -8.23
C LYS A 295 -1.54 0.57 -8.55
N GLY A 296 -0.23 0.63 -8.29
CA GLY A 296 0.64 -0.54 -8.40
C GLY A 296 0.14 -1.70 -7.54
N SER A 297 0.07 -2.91 -8.10
CA SER A 297 -0.40 -4.10 -7.38
C SER A 297 0.63 -4.55 -6.33
N LYS A 298 0.19 -5.34 -5.35
CA LYS A 298 1.12 -5.98 -4.39
C LYS A 298 2.10 -6.94 -5.06
N ILE A 299 1.68 -7.59 -6.14
CA ILE A 299 2.51 -8.55 -6.90
C ILE A 299 3.65 -7.81 -7.60
N LEU A 300 3.36 -6.66 -8.23
CA LEU A 300 4.36 -5.78 -8.83
C LEU A 300 5.40 -5.32 -7.81
N LEU A 301 4.97 -4.86 -6.63
CA LEU A 301 5.89 -4.43 -5.58
C LEU A 301 6.78 -5.58 -5.10
N GLY A 302 6.23 -6.80 -5.05
CA GLY A 302 6.97 -8.03 -4.75
C GLY A 302 7.99 -8.44 -5.80
N ALA A 303 7.89 -7.94 -7.04
CA ALA A 303 8.83 -8.26 -8.13
C ALA A 303 10.28 -7.86 -7.81
N PHE A 304 10.46 -6.86 -6.96
CA PHE A 304 11.77 -6.35 -6.55
C PHE A 304 12.30 -7.01 -5.27
N SER A 305 11.66 -8.05 -4.75
CA SER A 305 12.06 -8.71 -3.51
C SER A 305 13.41 -9.44 -3.59
N LYS A 306 13.83 -9.88 -4.78
CA LYS A 306 15.09 -10.58 -5.02
C LYS A 306 16.08 -9.69 -5.76
N TRP A 307 16.97 -9.05 -5.00
CA TRP A 307 17.96 -8.11 -5.53
C TRP A 307 19.32 -8.24 -4.82
N ARG A 308 20.37 -7.73 -5.47
CA ARG A 308 21.74 -7.65 -4.95
C ARG A 308 22.47 -6.42 -5.48
N ARG A 309 23.39 -5.85 -4.70
CA ARG A 309 24.34 -4.85 -5.20
C ARG A 309 25.40 -5.53 -6.07
N GLY A 310 25.76 -4.88 -7.18
CA GLY A 310 26.71 -5.38 -8.16
C GLY A 310 26.09 -5.62 -9.52
N THR A 311 26.94 -5.81 -10.53
CA THR A 311 26.50 -6.03 -11.91
C THR A 311 26.13 -7.49 -12.14
N LYS A 312 25.41 -7.75 -13.23
CA LYS A 312 25.08 -9.10 -13.67
C LYS A 312 26.34 -9.91 -13.94
N GLU A 313 27.36 -9.32 -14.55
CA GLU A 313 28.62 -10.02 -14.82
C GLU A 313 29.29 -10.49 -13.53
N GLU A 314 29.27 -9.67 -12.48
CA GLU A 314 29.85 -10.01 -11.18
C GLU A 314 29.02 -11.09 -10.46
N LEU A 315 27.70 -10.97 -10.49
CA LEU A 315 26.79 -11.82 -9.69
C LEU A 315 26.47 -13.16 -10.36
N LEU A 316 26.56 -13.23 -11.68
CA LEU A 316 26.18 -14.40 -12.48
C LEU A 316 27.38 -15.13 -13.12
N VAL A 317 28.62 -14.81 -12.73
CA VAL A 317 29.81 -15.56 -13.17
C VAL A 317 29.93 -16.94 -12.49
N GLY A 318 30.50 -17.92 -13.19
CA GLY A 318 30.80 -19.25 -12.63
C GLY A 318 29.70 -20.29 -12.84
N GLU A 319 29.81 -21.41 -12.12
CA GLU A 319 28.89 -22.54 -12.24
C GLU A 319 27.52 -22.24 -11.59
N GLU A 320 26.46 -22.92 -12.05
CA GLU A 320 25.09 -22.71 -11.58
C GLU A 320 24.95 -22.77 -10.05
N LYS A 321 25.66 -23.72 -9.41
CA LYS A 321 25.64 -23.89 -7.96
C LYS A 321 26.18 -22.67 -7.21
N ASP A 322 27.19 -21.99 -7.76
CA ASP A 322 27.76 -20.79 -7.16
C ASP A 322 26.83 -19.59 -7.35
N LYS A 323 26.18 -19.49 -8.52
CA LYS A 323 25.13 -18.49 -8.76
C LYS A 323 23.98 -18.68 -7.77
N GLU A 324 23.47 -19.91 -7.65
CA GLU A 324 22.39 -20.24 -6.72
C GLU A 324 22.76 -19.90 -5.27
N ALA A 325 23.97 -20.23 -4.83
CA ALA A 325 24.44 -19.93 -3.48
C ALA A 325 24.41 -18.42 -3.16
N ARG A 326 24.83 -17.56 -4.10
CA ARG A 326 24.80 -16.09 -3.94
C ARG A 326 23.37 -15.54 -3.85
N TRP A 327 22.45 -16.14 -4.60
CA TRP A 327 21.05 -15.70 -4.70
C TRP A 327 20.10 -16.40 -3.71
N ARG A 328 20.57 -17.41 -2.98
CA ARG A 328 19.78 -18.13 -1.96
C ARG A 328 19.55 -17.31 -0.69
N ALA A 329 20.48 -16.43 -0.31
CA ALA A 329 20.28 -15.55 0.83
C ALA A 329 19.09 -14.60 0.62
N SER A 330 18.46 -14.11 1.68
CA SER A 330 17.50 -13.02 1.54
C SER A 330 18.21 -11.78 1.00
N SER A 331 17.50 -10.99 0.21
CA SER A 331 17.96 -9.62 -0.09
C SER A 331 18.06 -8.82 1.20
N GLU A 332 18.91 -7.79 1.16
CA GLU A 332 18.98 -6.84 2.26
C GLU A 332 17.69 -5.99 2.33
N GLN A 333 17.60 -5.14 3.34
CA GLN A 333 16.46 -4.25 3.55
C GLN A 333 16.25 -3.33 2.34
N MET A 334 14.98 -3.10 2.00
CA MET A 334 14.58 -2.25 0.88
C MET A 334 13.42 -1.34 1.29
N LEU A 335 13.52 -0.08 0.90
CA LEU A 335 12.48 0.94 1.00
C LEU A 335 11.89 1.19 -0.38
N LEU A 336 10.56 1.15 -0.45
CA LEU A 336 9.80 1.43 -1.67
C LEU A 336 9.04 2.74 -1.50
N ASP A 337 9.36 3.71 -2.35
CA ASP A 337 8.61 4.95 -2.55
C ASP A 337 7.66 4.75 -3.72
N ILE A 338 6.36 4.63 -3.45
CA ILE A 338 5.35 4.21 -4.43
C ILE A 338 4.51 5.43 -4.79
N SER A 339 4.32 5.69 -6.09
CA SER A 339 3.47 6.79 -6.55
C SER A 339 2.05 6.68 -6.02
N ASP A 340 1.41 7.84 -5.85
CA ASP A 340 -0.02 7.91 -5.52
C ASP A 340 -0.89 7.21 -6.59
N PRO A 341 -2.13 6.81 -6.22
CA PRO A 341 -3.08 6.30 -7.19
C PRO A 341 -3.30 7.26 -8.35
N PHE A 342 -3.44 6.70 -9.54
CA PHE A 342 -3.75 7.43 -10.77
C PHE A 342 -5.24 7.26 -11.12
N LYS A 343 -5.74 8.14 -11.99
CA LYS A 343 -7.10 8.07 -12.51
C LYS A 343 -7.10 8.08 -14.03
N PHE A 344 -8.07 7.41 -14.62
CA PHE A 344 -8.35 7.51 -16.06
C PHE A 344 -9.84 7.26 -16.32
N LYS A 345 -10.31 7.64 -17.50
CA LYS A 345 -11.70 7.41 -17.95
C LYS A 345 -11.74 6.52 -19.19
N ALA A 346 -12.63 5.55 -19.23
CA ALA A 346 -12.89 4.74 -20.42
C ALA A 346 -13.96 5.38 -21.31
N ILE A 347 -13.75 5.42 -22.64
CA ILE A 347 -14.67 5.99 -23.63
C ILE A 347 -14.77 5.19 -24.93
#